data_AF-A0A1Q6X8S2-F1
#
_entry.id   AF-A0A1Q6X8S2-F1
#
_cell.length_a   1.000
_cell.length_b   1.000
_cell.length_c   1.000
_cell.angle_alpha   90.00
_cell.angle_beta   90.00
_cell.angle_gamma   90.00
#
_symmetry.space_group_name_H-M   'P 1'
#
loop_
_entity.id
_entity.type
_entity.pdbx_description
1 polymer ?
#
loop_
_entity_poly.entity_id
_entity_poly.type
_entity_poly.pdbx_seq_one_letter_code
_entity_poly.pdbx_strand_id
1 'polypeptide(L)'
;MAQLYAGTSGWAYPSWKPDFYPAKLPQKNFLQYYATQLNAVEVNFTFRQLVKETTAQKWIAETPAGFRFSVKAHQVITHIKRLKKTEDFIPRFLSTIEPLAQAGKLGPVLFQLPPNLKADAQLLEEFLAALPRGVASAFEFRHVSWFTDEIFALLKSCNRALCVAETEQRVTPDVVTAGFCYYRYRKPSYTPEERQAMVNRIQEHRSQGRDVFAYFKHEETPEGALYAADIFKTVGTPSPS
;
A
#
# COMPACT_ATOMS: atom_id res chain seq x y z
N MET A 1 -18.41 0.43 -9.37
CA MET A 1 -17.47 1.55 -9.60
C MET A 1 -16.18 1.24 -8.86
N ALA A 2 -15.04 1.57 -9.45
CA ALA A 2 -13.74 1.41 -8.79
C ALA A 2 -13.61 2.32 -7.56
N GLN A 3 -12.90 1.82 -6.55
CA GLN A 3 -12.79 2.43 -5.23
C GLN A 3 -11.44 3.09 -5.01
N LEU A 4 -11.44 4.16 -4.20
CA LEU A 4 -10.24 4.68 -3.57
C LEU A 4 -10.09 4.03 -2.19
N TYR A 5 -8.93 3.45 -1.95
CA TYR A 5 -8.44 2.98 -0.66
C TYR A 5 -7.34 3.94 -0.19
N ALA A 6 -7.73 4.94 0.60
CA ALA A 6 -6.83 5.97 1.09
C ALA A 6 -6.38 5.66 2.51
N GLY A 7 -5.11 5.90 2.78
CA GLY A 7 -4.54 5.62 4.08
C GLY A 7 -3.14 6.18 4.27
N THR A 8 -2.52 5.69 5.33
CA THR A 8 -1.15 5.98 5.73
C THR A 8 -0.36 4.70 5.90
N SER A 9 0.94 4.84 6.04
CA SER A 9 1.90 3.75 6.21
C SER A 9 2.01 3.29 7.65
N GLY A 10 0.88 2.97 8.27
CA GLY A 10 0.73 2.72 9.71
C GLY A 10 -0.28 3.69 10.32
N TRP A 11 -0.72 3.42 11.55
CA TRP A 11 -1.73 4.22 12.24
C TRP A 11 -1.38 4.52 13.71
N ALA A 12 -0.50 3.75 14.35
CA ALA A 12 -0.35 3.75 15.80
C ALA A 12 0.60 4.86 16.34
N TYR A 13 0.37 6.14 16.01
CA TYR A 13 1.26 7.26 16.34
C TYR A 13 0.62 8.23 17.34
N PRO A 14 1.05 8.25 18.61
CA PRO A 14 0.52 9.19 19.61
C PRO A 14 0.76 10.66 19.30
N SER A 15 1.82 10.96 18.53
CA SER A 15 2.19 12.30 18.09
C SER A 15 1.19 12.95 17.14
N TRP A 16 0.24 12.17 16.58
CA TRP A 16 -0.84 12.70 15.76
C TRP A 16 -2.00 13.31 16.56
N LYS A 17 -1.88 13.35 17.88
CA LYS A 17 -2.81 14.06 18.75
C LYS A 17 -2.41 15.54 18.88
N PRO A 18 -3.36 16.47 18.98
CA PRO A 18 -4.80 16.25 18.92
C PRO A 18 -5.39 16.30 17.49
N ASP A 19 -4.56 16.59 16.49
CA ASP A 19 -5.04 17.05 15.18
C ASP A 19 -5.74 15.95 14.38
N PHE A 20 -5.16 14.74 14.35
CA PHE A 20 -5.82 13.59 13.73
C PHE A 20 -6.57 12.76 14.79
N TYR A 21 -5.92 12.45 15.91
CA TYR A 21 -6.54 11.70 17.02
C TYR A 21 -7.01 12.62 18.13
N PRO A 22 -8.19 12.39 18.75
CA PRO A 22 -8.63 13.16 19.90
C PRO A 22 -7.61 13.11 21.04
N ALA A 23 -7.38 14.25 21.71
CA ALA A 23 -6.35 14.39 22.74
C ALA A 23 -6.35 13.26 23.79
N LYS A 24 -7.54 12.90 24.27
CA LYS A 24 -7.74 11.89 25.32
C LYS A 24 -7.97 10.46 24.80
N LEU A 25 -7.88 10.22 23.49
CA LEU A 25 -8.12 8.88 22.92
C LEU A 25 -7.05 7.88 23.40
N PRO A 26 -7.40 6.75 24.03
CA PRO A 26 -6.43 5.72 24.39
C PRO A 26 -5.80 5.08 23.14
N GLN A 27 -4.50 4.78 23.17
CA GLN A 27 -3.77 4.21 22.02
C GLN A 27 -4.38 2.89 21.51
N LYS A 28 -4.94 2.08 22.42
CA LYS A 28 -5.65 0.84 22.06
C LYS A 28 -6.84 1.04 21.13
N ASN A 29 -7.40 2.25 21.08
CA ASN A 29 -8.55 2.61 20.23
C ASN A 29 -8.13 3.36 18.95
N PHE A 30 -6.82 3.52 18.68
CA PHE A 30 -6.35 4.27 17.51
C PHE A 30 -6.80 3.65 16.21
N LEU A 31 -6.76 2.31 16.06
CA LEU A 31 -7.22 1.66 14.82
C LEU A 31 -8.71 1.89 14.59
N GLN A 32 -9.53 1.73 15.64
CA GLN A 32 -10.96 1.94 15.57
C GLN A 32 -11.29 3.38 15.15
N TYR A 33 -10.63 4.37 15.75
CA TYR A 33 -10.82 5.76 15.37
C TYR A 33 -10.30 6.04 13.95
N TYR A 34 -9.10 5.57 13.62
CA TYR A 34 -8.50 5.71 12.29
C TYR A 34 -9.44 5.22 11.19
N ALA A 35 -10.08 4.07 11.41
CA ALA A 35 -11.03 3.46 10.49
C ALA A 35 -12.37 4.22 10.36
N THR A 36 -12.59 5.29 11.14
CA THR A 36 -13.69 6.24 10.92
C THR A 36 -13.33 7.36 9.94
N GLN A 37 -12.03 7.62 9.74
CA GLN A 37 -11.53 8.70 8.90
C GLN A 37 -11.02 8.20 7.54
N LEU A 38 -10.48 6.98 7.52
CA LEU A 38 -9.81 6.36 6.38
C LEU A 38 -10.28 4.91 6.21
N ASN A 39 -10.23 4.39 4.98
CA ASN A 39 -10.71 3.06 4.65
C ASN A 39 -9.59 2.05 4.34
N ALA A 40 -8.32 2.45 4.43
CA ALA A 40 -7.23 1.52 4.27
C ALA A 40 -5.99 1.92 5.07
N VAL A 41 -5.08 0.97 5.27
CA VAL A 41 -3.76 1.23 5.84
C VAL A 41 -2.69 0.32 5.24
N GLU A 42 -1.48 0.85 5.06
CA GLU A 42 -0.31 0.05 4.68
C GLU A 42 0.42 -0.42 5.96
N VAL A 43 0.34 -1.71 6.25
CA VAL A 43 0.95 -2.37 7.39
C VAL A 43 2.43 -2.66 7.10
N ASN A 44 3.33 -2.01 7.85
CA ASN A 44 4.77 -2.09 7.60
C ASN A 44 5.57 -2.95 8.57
N PHE A 45 5.10 -3.17 9.81
CA PHE A 45 5.87 -3.97 10.78
C PHE A 45 6.04 -5.42 10.32
N THR A 46 5.17 -5.89 9.42
CA THR A 46 5.27 -7.20 8.77
C THR A 46 6.56 -7.40 7.98
N PHE A 47 7.27 -6.31 7.67
CA PHE A 47 8.62 -6.35 7.12
C PHE A 47 9.60 -7.12 8.01
N ARG A 48 9.43 -7.09 9.35
CA ARG A 48 10.35 -7.74 10.29
C ARG A 48 9.72 -8.87 11.10
N GLN A 49 8.40 -8.93 11.16
CA GLN A 49 7.66 -9.88 12.00
C GLN A 49 6.50 -10.50 11.21
N LEU A 50 6.16 -11.75 11.48
CA LEU A 50 4.93 -12.32 10.94
C LEU A 50 3.73 -11.85 11.76
N VAL A 51 2.56 -11.70 11.11
CA VAL A 51 1.34 -11.33 11.81
C VAL A 51 0.90 -12.52 12.67
N LYS A 52 0.61 -12.26 13.95
CA LYS A 52 -0.02 -13.27 14.82
C LYS A 52 -1.50 -13.35 14.48
N GLU A 53 -2.07 -14.55 14.55
CA GLU A 53 -3.50 -14.75 14.29
C GLU A 53 -4.38 -13.86 15.18
N THR A 54 -4.08 -13.78 16.48
CA THR A 54 -4.78 -12.91 17.43
C THR A 54 -4.71 -11.43 17.05
N THR A 55 -3.60 -10.98 16.46
CA THR A 55 -3.46 -9.62 15.95
C THR A 55 -4.36 -9.41 14.73
N ALA A 56 -4.40 -10.35 13.78
CA ALA A 56 -5.26 -10.26 12.61
C ALA A 56 -6.75 -10.23 13.00
N GLN A 57 -7.17 -11.14 13.90
CA GLN A 57 -8.54 -11.18 14.41
C GLN A 57 -8.94 -9.85 15.08
N LYS A 58 -8.03 -9.27 15.88
CA LYS A 58 -8.26 -7.96 16.50
C LYS A 58 -8.47 -6.85 15.45
N TRP A 59 -7.63 -6.78 14.43
CA TRP A 59 -7.80 -5.79 13.36
C TRP A 59 -9.09 -5.97 12.57
N ILE A 60 -9.48 -7.22 12.33
CA ILE A 60 -10.75 -7.55 11.67
C ILE A 60 -11.93 -7.04 12.52
N ALA A 61 -11.90 -7.23 13.84
CA ALA A 61 -12.96 -6.77 14.73
C ALA A 61 -13.01 -5.24 14.89
N GLU A 62 -11.86 -4.56 14.84
CA GLU A 62 -11.76 -3.10 15.10
C GLU A 62 -12.05 -2.22 13.88
N THR A 63 -12.28 -2.80 12.69
CA THR A 63 -12.45 -2.04 11.44
C THR A 63 -13.78 -2.37 10.72
N PRO A 64 -14.34 -1.47 9.91
CA PRO A 64 -15.52 -1.75 9.08
C PRO A 64 -15.26 -2.81 7.99
N ALA A 65 -16.31 -3.41 7.43
CA ALA A 65 -16.21 -4.44 6.37
C ALA A 65 -15.49 -3.96 5.09
N GLY A 66 -15.64 -2.68 4.74
CA GLY A 66 -14.97 -2.07 3.58
C GLY A 66 -13.49 -1.71 3.79
N PHE A 67 -12.96 -1.89 5.01
CA PHE A 67 -11.59 -1.50 5.31
C PHE A 67 -10.57 -2.47 4.68
N ARG A 68 -9.42 -1.97 4.22
CA ARG A 68 -8.35 -2.78 3.62
C ARG A 68 -7.00 -2.60 4.29
N PHE A 69 -6.34 -3.73 4.56
CA PHE A 69 -4.96 -3.78 5.03
C PHE A 69 -4.06 -4.18 3.87
N SER A 70 -3.31 -3.23 3.30
CA SER A 70 -2.19 -3.56 2.39
C SER A 70 -0.99 -3.94 3.23
N VAL A 71 -0.36 -5.09 2.97
CA VAL A 71 0.68 -5.63 3.85
C VAL A 71 2.02 -5.58 3.15
N LYS A 72 3.04 -5.00 3.80
CA LYS A 72 4.41 -5.08 3.30
C LYS A 72 4.95 -6.50 3.46
N ALA A 73 5.47 -7.06 2.37
CA ALA A 73 6.12 -8.36 2.36
C ALA A 73 7.30 -8.40 3.34
N HIS A 74 7.50 -9.57 3.96
CA HIS A 74 8.57 -9.76 4.93
C HIS A 74 9.96 -9.58 4.27
N GLN A 75 10.92 -8.99 4.99
CA GLN A 75 12.27 -8.69 4.49
C GLN A 75 13.04 -9.93 4.04
N VAL A 76 12.68 -11.10 4.56
CA VAL A 76 13.26 -12.38 4.10
C VAL A 76 13.06 -12.53 2.59
N ILE A 77 11.90 -12.16 2.06
CA ILE A 77 11.57 -12.28 0.64
C ILE A 77 12.37 -11.25 -0.17
N THR A 78 12.28 -9.97 0.19
CA THR A 78 12.75 -8.88 -0.68
C THR A 78 14.19 -8.43 -0.43
N HIS A 79 14.70 -8.52 0.80
CA HIS A 79 16.02 -7.98 1.19
C HIS A 79 17.05 -9.06 1.47
N ILE A 80 16.67 -10.18 2.09
CA ILE A 80 17.59 -11.26 2.44
C ILE A 80 17.74 -12.23 1.26
N LYS A 81 16.64 -12.85 0.84
CA LYS A 81 16.62 -13.76 -0.32
C LYS A 81 16.61 -13.01 -1.65
N ARG A 82 16.20 -11.74 -1.65
CA ARG A 82 16.19 -10.87 -2.84
C ARG A 82 15.47 -11.56 -4.00
N LEU A 83 14.26 -12.05 -3.70
CA LEU A 83 13.37 -12.81 -4.59
C LEU A 83 13.82 -14.24 -4.96
N LYS A 84 15.02 -14.68 -4.56
CA LYS A 84 15.56 -16.01 -4.89
C LYS A 84 15.13 -17.09 -3.90
N LYS A 85 14.74 -18.26 -4.39
CA LYS A 85 14.46 -19.43 -3.53
C LYS A 85 13.46 -19.12 -2.42
N THR A 86 12.34 -18.50 -2.78
CA THR A 86 11.34 -17.98 -1.82
C THR A 86 10.13 -18.89 -1.64
N GLU A 87 10.14 -20.05 -2.30
CA GLU A 87 9.03 -20.99 -2.44
C GLU A 87 8.58 -21.54 -1.08
N ASP A 88 9.51 -21.73 -0.14
CA ASP A 88 9.19 -22.19 1.21
C ASP A 88 8.66 -21.08 2.13
N PHE A 89 9.04 -19.82 1.87
CA PHE A 89 8.73 -18.70 2.76
C PHE A 89 7.46 -17.95 2.36
N ILE A 90 7.14 -17.87 1.07
CA ILE A 90 5.90 -17.25 0.58
C ILE A 90 4.66 -17.88 1.22
N PRO A 91 4.45 -19.21 1.19
CA PRO A 91 3.27 -19.82 1.79
C PRO A 91 3.18 -19.56 3.30
N ARG A 92 4.32 -19.62 4.01
CA ARG A 92 4.39 -19.31 5.44
C ARG A 92 4.03 -17.86 5.75
N PHE A 93 4.45 -16.91 4.91
CA PHE A 93 4.09 -15.52 5.08
C PHE A 93 2.61 -15.30 4.77
N LEU A 94 2.12 -15.82 3.64
CA LEU A 94 0.74 -15.67 3.22
C LEU A 94 -0.25 -16.28 4.22
N SER A 95 0.06 -17.44 4.81
CA SER A 95 -0.81 -18.04 5.84
C SER A 95 -1.01 -17.15 7.07
N THR A 96 -0.06 -16.26 7.38
CA THR A 96 -0.18 -15.33 8.53
C THR A 96 -1.13 -14.16 8.26
N ILE A 97 -1.39 -13.85 6.99
CA ILE A 97 -2.31 -12.79 6.55
C ILE A 97 -3.61 -13.33 5.95
N GLU A 98 -3.71 -14.66 5.79
CA GLU A 98 -4.90 -15.36 5.31
C GLU A 98 -6.19 -15.00 6.08
N PRO A 99 -6.19 -14.81 7.41
CA PRO A 99 -7.41 -14.37 8.11
C PRO A 99 -7.95 -13.03 7.59
N LEU A 100 -7.08 -12.12 7.16
CA LEU A 100 -7.48 -10.85 6.55
C LEU A 100 -8.10 -11.09 5.17
N ALA A 101 -7.58 -12.04 4.40
CA ALA A 101 -8.11 -12.42 3.09
C ALA A 101 -9.51 -13.03 3.23
N GLN A 102 -9.69 -13.99 4.15
CA GLN A 102 -10.97 -14.64 4.44
C GLN A 102 -12.03 -13.65 4.94
N ALA A 103 -11.63 -12.64 5.72
CA ALA A 103 -12.51 -11.56 6.15
C ALA A 103 -12.81 -10.54 5.03
N GLY A 104 -12.25 -10.69 3.83
CA GLY A 104 -12.39 -9.74 2.73
C GLY A 104 -11.69 -8.40 2.97
N LYS A 105 -10.70 -8.35 3.87
CA LYS A 105 -9.99 -7.14 4.31
C LYS A 105 -8.53 -7.07 3.90
N LEU A 106 -7.99 -8.09 3.22
CA LEU A 106 -6.64 -8.03 2.66
C LEU A 106 -6.64 -7.13 1.41
N GLY A 107 -5.83 -6.08 1.44
CA GLY A 107 -5.43 -5.31 0.27
C GLY A 107 -4.17 -5.88 -0.39
N PRO A 108 -3.57 -5.17 -1.37
CA PRO A 108 -2.36 -5.63 -2.03
C PRO A 108 -1.20 -5.90 -1.09
N VAL A 109 -0.45 -6.97 -1.37
CA VAL A 109 0.85 -7.22 -0.73
C VAL A 109 1.93 -6.40 -1.44
N LEU A 110 2.63 -5.55 -0.69
CA LEU A 110 3.69 -4.71 -1.22
C LEU A 110 5.05 -5.43 -1.14
N PHE A 111 5.64 -5.70 -2.30
CA PHE A 111 7.02 -6.16 -2.46
C PHE A 111 7.95 -4.99 -2.78
N GLN A 112 8.48 -4.37 -1.73
CA GLN A 112 9.51 -3.33 -1.89
C GLN A 112 10.90 -3.94 -1.94
N LEU A 113 11.64 -3.68 -3.02
CA LEU A 113 13.01 -4.16 -3.20
C LEU A 113 14.04 -3.17 -2.66
N PRO A 114 15.21 -3.65 -2.19
CA PRO A 114 16.26 -2.78 -1.69
C PRO A 114 16.91 -1.96 -2.82
N PRO A 115 17.45 -0.76 -2.53
CA PRO A 115 18.01 0.14 -3.53
C PRO A 115 19.26 -0.39 -4.26
N ASN A 116 19.94 -1.38 -3.67
CA ASN A 116 21.14 -2.01 -4.24
C ASN A 116 20.84 -3.27 -5.07
N LEU A 117 19.57 -3.63 -5.26
CA LEU A 117 19.16 -4.69 -6.17
C LEU A 117 18.86 -4.07 -7.54
N LYS A 118 19.75 -4.30 -8.49
CA LYS A 118 19.55 -3.95 -9.89
C LYS A 118 18.55 -4.91 -10.54
N ALA A 119 17.90 -4.42 -11.58
CA ALA A 119 16.98 -5.19 -12.41
C ALA A 119 17.62 -6.45 -12.96
N ASP A 120 16.81 -7.50 -12.91
CA ASP A 120 17.08 -8.83 -13.42
C ASP A 120 15.68 -9.36 -13.83
N ALA A 121 15.41 -9.33 -15.13
CA ALA A 121 14.08 -9.65 -15.67
C ALA A 121 13.74 -11.12 -15.43
N GLN A 122 14.71 -12.02 -15.62
CA GLN A 122 14.55 -13.45 -15.36
C GLN A 122 14.24 -13.72 -13.89
N LEU A 123 14.97 -13.08 -12.97
CA LEU A 123 14.69 -13.19 -11.53
C LEU A 123 13.26 -12.74 -11.18
N LEU A 124 12.80 -11.64 -11.78
CA LEU A 124 11.45 -11.16 -11.55
C LEU A 124 10.41 -12.12 -12.13
N GLU A 125 10.61 -12.61 -13.35
CA GLU A 125 9.72 -13.57 -14.00
C GLU A 125 9.58 -14.85 -13.18
N GLU A 126 10.69 -15.45 -12.74
CA GLU A 126 10.70 -16.64 -11.88
C GLU A 126 9.94 -16.39 -10.56
N PHE A 127 10.16 -15.24 -9.92
CA PHE A 127 9.45 -14.87 -8.70
C PHE A 127 7.94 -14.67 -8.93
N LEU A 128 7.56 -14.01 -10.03
CA LEU A 128 6.17 -13.77 -10.39
C LEU A 128 5.43 -15.07 -10.69
N ALA A 129 6.09 -16.04 -11.33
CA ALA A 129 5.54 -17.36 -11.60
C ALA A 129 5.27 -18.16 -10.31
N ALA A 130 6.11 -18.01 -9.29
CA ALA A 130 5.94 -18.65 -7.99
C ALA A 130 4.89 -17.99 -7.09
N LEU A 131 4.53 -16.72 -7.35
CA LEU A 131 3.61 -15.97 -6.50
C LEU A 131 2.14 -16.31 -6.82
N PRO A 132 1.31 -16.72 -5.82
CA PRO A 132 -0.07 -17.08 -6.06
C PRO A 132 -0.87 -15.98 -6.79
N ARG A 133 -1.58 -16.37 -7.86
CA ARG A 133 -2.35 -15.42 -8.71
C ARG A 133 -3.44 -14.68 -7.94
N GLY A 134 -4.05 -15.33 -6.94
CA GLY A 134 -5.13 -14.75 -6.12
C GLY A 134 -4.69 -13.63 -5.16
N VAL A 135 -3.39 -13.45 -4.94
CA VAL A 135 -2.88 -12.40 -4.03
C VAL A 135 -2.59 -11.15 -4.83
N ALA A 136 -3.44 -10.12 -4.74
CA ALA A 136 -3.14 -8.80 -5.31
C ALA A 136 -1.78 -8.31 -4.78
N SER A 137 -0.90 -7.85 -5.67
CA SER A 137 0.48 -7.53 -5.30
C SER A 137 1.00 -6.29 -6.03
N ALA A 138 1.75 -5.47 -5.32
CA ALA A 138 2.40 -4.28 -5.84
C ALA A 138 3.93 -4.34 -5.64
N PHE A 139 4.70 -3.85 -6.60
CA PHE A 139 6.17 -3.90 -6.58
C PHE A 139 6.75 -2.49 -6.54
N GLU A 140 7.51 -2.20 -5.49
CA GLU A 140 8.23 -0.92 -5.33
C GLU A 140 9.72 -1.15 -5.60
N PHE A 141 10.18 -0.69 -6.77
CA PHE A 141 11.58 -0.73 -7.14
C PHE A 141 12.31 0.53 -6.67
N ARG A 142 13.52 0.36 -6.13
CA ARG A 142 14.34 1.46 -5.61
C ARG A 142 15.61 1.75 -6.43
N HIS A 143 15.82 0.99 -7.51
CA HIS A 143 16.93 1.17 -8.44
C HIS A 143 16.39 1.49 -9.83
N VAL A 144 16.96 2.50 -10.50
CA VAL A 144 16.45 3.04 -11.78
C VAL A 144 16.39 2.00 -12.91
N SER A 145 17.29 1.01 -12.87
CA SER A 145 17.35 -0.02 -13.92
C SER A 145 16.10 -0.91 -13.99
N TRP A 146 15.20 -0.87 -13.01
CA TRP A 146 13.92 -1.59 -13.04
C TRP A 146 12.85 -0.91 -13.90
N PHE A 147 13.07 0.33 -14.30
CA PHE A 147 12.08 1.10 -15.05
C PHE A 147 12.28 0.97 -16.55
N THR A 148 12.02 -0.23 -17.06
CA THR A 148 12.11 -0.58 -18.49
C THR A 148 10.80 -1.19 -18.97
N ASP A 149 10.55 -1.11 -20.28
CA ASP A 149 9.36 -1.69 -20.90
C ASP A 149 9.25 -3.20 -20.69
N GLU A 150 10.39 -3.91 -20.65
CA GLU A 150 10.46 -5.34 -20.34
C GLU A 150 9.91 -5.64 -18.94
N ILE A 151 10.36 -4.92 -17.92
CA ILE A 151 9.87 -5.11 -16.54
C ILE A 151 8.39 -4.73 -16.44
N PHE A 152 7.95 -3.66 -17.10
CA PHE A 152 6.54 -3.28 -17.12
C PHE A 152 5.67 -4.33 -17.82
N ALA A 153 6.17 -4.95 -18.89
CA ALA A 153 5.47 -6.04 -19.58
C ALA A 153 5.34 -7.29 -18.70
N LEU A 154 6.38 -7.65 -17.94
CA LEU A 154 6.32 -8.76 -16.97
C LEU A 154 5.29 -8.51 -15.87
N LEU A 155 5.24 -7.30 -15.32
CA LEU A 155 4.22 -6.94 -14.33
C LEU A 155 2.81 -7.00 -14.94
N LYS A 156 2.62 -6.50 -16.17
CA LYS A 156 1.34 -6.54 -16.91
C LYS A 156 0.86 -7.96 -17.17
N SER A 157 1.73 -8.85 -17.65
CA SER A 157 1.37 -10.23 -17.98
C SER A 157 0.86 -11.02 -16.76
N CYS A 158 1.27 -10.61 -15.56
CA CYS A 158 0.89 -11.23 -14.31
C CYS A 158 -0.13 -10.40 -13.48
N ASN A 159 -0.66 -9.30 -14.03
CA ASN A 159 -1.56 -8.37 -13.35
C ASN A 159 -1.01 -7.89 -11.99
N ARG A 160 0.26 -7.49 -11.94
CA ARG A 160 0.93 -6.97 -10.74
C ARG A 160 1.15 -5.47 -10.86
N ALA A 161 0.81 -4.71 -9.83
CA ALA A 161 0.91 -3.26 -9.89
C ALA A 161 2.36 -2.81 -9.73
N LEU A 162 2.82 -1.88 -10.56
CA LEU A 162 3.94 -1.03 -10.24
C LEU A 162 3.50 -0.12 -9.08
N CYS A 163 4.29 -0.08 -8.03
CA CYS A 163 4.11 0.91 -6.98
C CYS A 163 4.72 2.23 -7.45
N VAL A 164 3.86 3.21 -7.71
CA VAL A 164 4.28 4.59 -8.01
C VAL A 164 4.64 5.26 -6.70
N ALA A 165 5.93 5.43 -6.45
CA ALA A 165 6.45 6.07 -5.25
C ALA A 165 7.23 7.34 -5.60
N GLU A 166 7.11 8.35 -4.75
CA GLU A 166 7.95 9.54 -4.81
C GLU A 166 8.69 9.74 -3.48
N THR A 167 9.85 10.39 -3.57
CA THR A 167 10.58 11.00 -2.46
C THR A 167 11.03 12.40 -2.90
N GLU A 168 11.65 13.18 -2.02
CA GLU A 168 12.23 14.49 -2.38
C GLU A 168 13.26 14.43 -3.51
N GLN A 169 13.88 13.26 -3.72
CA GLN A 169 15.00 13.08 -4.64
C GLN A 169 14.65 12.24 -5.86
N ARG A 170 13.48 11.57 -5.87
CA ARG A 170 13.15 10.56 -6.88
C ARG A 170 11.65 10.47 -7.11
N VAL A 171 11.25 10.38 -8.38
CA VAL A 171 9.89 10.04 -8.78
C VAL A 171 9.95 8.75 -9.62
N THR A 172 9.08 7.80 -9.30
CA THR A 172 8.91 6.57 -10.08
C THR A 172 8.00 6.85 -11.28
N PRO A 173 8.23 6.23 -12.46
CA PRO A 173 7.30 6.35 -13.57
C PRO A 173 5.87 5.96 -13.17
N ASP A 174 4.88 6.76 -13.58
CA ASP A 174 3.47 6.45 -13.41
C ASP A 174 2.99 5.59 -14.59
N VAL A 175 3.27 4.28 -14.49
CA VAL A 175 2.89 3.29 -15.50
C VAL A 175 1.92 2.29 -14.88
N VAL A 176 0.74 2.16 -15.51
CA VAL A 176 -0.28 1.19 -15.08
C VAL A 176 0.11 -0.20 -15.58
N THR A 177 0.28 -1.14 -14.65
CA THR A 177 0.65 -2.53 -14.95
C THR A 177 -0.33 -3.57 -14.39
N ALA A 178 -1.44 -3.13 -13.78
CA ALA A 178 -2.47 -4.02 -13.25
C ALA A 178 -3.86 -3.37 -13.36
N GLY A 179 -4.90 -4.15 -13.07
CA GLY A 179 -6.29 -3.69 -12.92
C GLY A 179 -6.52 -2.77 -11.71
N PHE A 180 -5.47 -2.45 -10.95
CA PHE A 180 -5.49 -1.49 -9.84
C PHE A 180 -4.17 -0.70 -9.82
N CYS A 181 -4.18 0.42 -9.10
CA CYS A 181 -3.02 1.29 -8.94
C CYS A 181 -2.58 1.35 -7.48
N TYR A 182 -1.27 1.50 -7.25
CA TYR A 182 -0.68 1.57 -5.91
C TYR A 182 0.26 2.76 -5.81
N TYR A 183 -0.14 3.77 -5.04
CA TYR A 183 0.59 5.01 -4.83
C TYR A 183 1.17 5.10 -3.43
N ARG A 184 2.43 5.55 -3.36
CA ARG A 184 3.17 5.80 -2.13
C ARG A 184 3.69 7.24 -2.13
N TYR A 185 2.97 8.12 -1.45
CA TYR A 185 3.31 9.53 -1.31
C TYR A 185 4.27 9.71 -0.12
N ARG A 186 5.55 10.01 -0.37
CA ARG A 186 6.61 10.05 0.68
C ARG A 186 7.34 11.37 0.87
N LYS A 187 6.95 12.46 0.19
CA LYS A 187 7.38 13.82 0.55
C LYS A 187 6.84 14.21 1.94
N PRO A 188 7.55 15.07 2.69
CA PRO A 188 7.10 15.53 4.01
C PRO A 188 5.87 16.44 3.93
N SER A 189 5.71 17.19 2.84
CA SER A 189 4.56 18.06 2.60
C SER A 189 4.14 18.03 1.14
N TYR A 190 2.91 18.48 0.88
CA TYR A 190 2.34 18.63 -0.45
C TYR A 190 1.64 19.97 -0.56
N THR A 191 1.91 20.71 -1.64
CA THR A 191 1.19 21.94 -1.93
C THR A 191 -0.27 21.64 -2.32
N PRO A 192 -1.19 22.62 -2.24
CA PRO A 192 -2.56 22.44 -2.72
C PRO A 192 -2.64 21.94 -4.17
N GLU A 193 -1.76 22.42 -5.05
CA GLU A 193 -1.69 22.02 -6.46
C GLU A 193 -1.27 20.56 -6.62
N GLU A 194 -0.26 20.12 -5.85
CA GLU A 194 0.16 18.71 -5.83
C GLU A 194 -0.97 17.80 -5.34
N ARG A 195 -1.68 18.19 -4.28
CA ARG A 195 -2.83 17.42 -3.78
C ARG A 195 -3.97 17.37 -4.81
N GLN A 196 -4.24 18.47 -5.50
CA GLN A 196 -5.26 18.49 -6.57
C GLN A 196 -4.85 17.60 -7.73
N ALA A 197 -3.57 17.57 -8.11
CA ALA A 197 -3.05 16.67 -9.13
C ALA A 197 -3.24 15.20 -8.74
N MET A 198 -3.01 14.85 -7.46
CA MET A 198 -3.29 13.50 -6.94
C MET A 198 -4.78 13.15 -7.06
N VAL A 199 -5.69 14.06 -6.66
CA VAL A 199 -7.14 13.85 -6.77
C VAL A 199 -7.54 13.60 -8.23
N ASN A 200 -7.07 14.44 -9.16
CA ASN A 200 -7.37 14.30 -10.59
C ASN A 200 -6.89 12.94 -11.12
N ARG A 201 -5.66 12.54 -10.77
CA ARG A 201 -5.09 11.26 -11.19
C ARG A 201 -5.89 10.08 -10.63
N ILE A 202 -6.26 10.12 -9.35
CA ILE A 202 -7.09 9.09 -8.71
C ILE A 202 -8.44 8.98 -9.42
N GLN A 203 -9.12 10.10 -9.71
CA GLN A 203 -10.40 10.09 -10.42
C GLN A 203 -10.28 9.54 -11.84
N GLU A 204 -9.19 9.86 -12.55
CA GLU A 204 -8.90 9.29 -13.87
C GLU A 204 -8.82 7.76 -13.80
N HIS A 205 -8.06 7.19 -12.84
CA HIS A 205 -7.98 5.74 -12.66
C HIS A 205 -9.34 5.12 -12.34
N ARG A 206 -10.12 5.74 -11.45
CA ARG A 206 -11.45 5.25 -11.09
C ARG A 206 -12.42 5.27 -12.25
N SER A 207 -12.38 6.31 -13.09
CA SER A 207 -13.20 6.42 -14.31
C SER A 207 -12.89 5.30 -15.31
N GLN A 208 -11.65 4.81 -15.30
CA GLN A 208 -11.18 3.68 -16.11
C GLN A 208 -11.36 2.32 -15.41
N GLY A 209 -12.13 2.27 -14.31
CA GLY A 209 -12.47 1.03 -13.62
C GLY A 209 -11.35 0.43 -12.76
N ARG A 210 -10.31 1.21 -12.41
CA ARG A 210 -9.19 0.73 -11.59
C ARG A 210 -9.32 1.18 -10.15
N ASP A 211 -9.29 0.24 -9.22
CA ASP A 211 -9.16 0.54 -7.80
C ASP A 211 -7.81 1.26 -7.55
N VAL A 212 -7.79 2.21 -6.62
CA VAL A 212 -6.59 2.97 -6.30
C VAL A 212 -6.26 2.82 -4.82
N PHE A 213 -5.08 2.31 -4.51
CA PHE A 213 -4.54 2.26 -3.16
C PHE A 213 -3.54 3.39 -2.99
N ALA A 214 -3.80 4.35 -2.11
CA ALA A 214 -3.02 5.56 -1.96
C ALA A 214 -2.56 5.72 -0.50
N TYR A 215 -1.24 5.62 -0.27
CA TYR A 215 -0.66 5.61 1.05
C TYR A 215 0.33 6.75 1.25
N PHE A 216 0.00 7.63 2.20
CA PHE A 216 0.91 8.64 2.70
C PHE A 216 1.91 8.01 3.68
N LYS A 217 3.15 8.51 3.68
CA LYS A 217 4.15 8.14 4.67
C LYS A 217 3.61 8.48 6.07
N HIS A 218 3.93 7.63 7.04
CA HIS A 218 3.79 8.04 8.43
C HIS A 218 4.94 8.97 8.76
N GLU A 219 4.64 10.12 9.32
CA GLU A 219 5.64 11.04 9.83
C GLU A 219 5.41 11.23 11.33
N GLU A 220 6.36 11.89 12.00
CA GLU A 220 6.19 12.27 13.41
C GLU A 220 4.95 13.15 13.59
N THR A 221 4.61 13.90 12.55
CA THR A 221 3.49 14.83 12.50
C THR A 221 2.28 14.24 11.72
N PRO A 222 1.05 14.75 11.94
CA PRO A 222 -0.19 14.14 11.43
C PRO A 222 -0.52 14.46 9.97
N GLU A 223 0.27 15.27 9.26
CA GLU A 223 -0.08 15.84 7.96
C GLU A 223 -0.37 14.76 6.93
N GLY A 224 0.41 13.68 6.87
CA GLY A 224 0.15 12.56 5.96
C GLY A 224 -1.22 11.92 6.18
N ALA A 225 -1.67 11.82 7.44
CA ALA A 225 -2.99 11.29 7.78
C ALA A 225 -4.11 12.28 7.44
N LEU A 226 -3.87 13.58 7.64
CA LEU A 226 -4.79 14.64 7.28
C LEU A 226 -4.95 14.76 5.75
N TYR A 227 -3.86 14.68 4.98
CA TYR A 227 -3.90 14.67 3.52
C TYR A 227 -4.65 13.46 2.98
N ALA A 228 -4.41 12.27 3.55
CA ALA A 228 -5.16 11.07 3.19
C ALA A 228 -6.67 11.27 3.42
N ALA A 229 -7.06 11.85 4.55
CA ALA A 229 -8.46 12.07 4.91
C ALA A 229 -9.12 13.13 4.01
N ASP A 230 -8.39 14.19 3.67
CA ASP A 230 -8.83 15.25 2.75
C ASP A 230 -9.09 14.70 1.34
N ILE A 231 -8.14 13.94 0.78
CA ILE A 231 -8.30 13.28 -0.51
C ILE A 231 -9.44 12.27 -0.48
N PHE A 232 -9.54 11.47 0.59
CA PHE A 232 -10.59 10.47 0.72
C PHE A 232 -11.98 11.11 0.72
N LYS A 233 -12.16 12.21 1.44
CA LYS A 233 -13.41 13.01 1.43
C LYS A 233 -13.66 13.58 0.03
N THR A 234 -12.68 14.27 -0.55
CA THR A 234 -12.81 14.93 -1.86
C THR A 234 -13.21 13.95 -2.97
N VAL A 235 -12.58 12.78 -3.02
CA VAL A 235 -12.84 11.75 -4.04
C VAL A 235 -14.09 10.91 -3.73
N GLY A 236 -14.45 10.80 -2.45
CA GLY A 236 -15.61 10.05 -1.96
C GLY A 236 -16.94 10.78 -2.12
N THR A 237 -16.94 12.11 -2.15
CA THR A 237 -18.11 12.90 -2.55
C THR A 237 -18.28 12.86 -4.08
N PRO A 238 -19.45 12.49 -4.63
CA PRO A 238 -19.69 12.71 -6.04
C PRO A 238 -19.59 14.21 -6.35
N SER A 239 -18.82 14.58 -7.37
CA SER A 239 -18.73 15.97 -7.82
C SER A 239 -20.14 16.51 -8.05
N PRO A 240 -20.46 17.74 -7.60
CA PRO A 240 -21.70 18.38 -8.00
C PRO A 240 -21.69 18.51 -9.52
N SER A 241 -22.67 17.86 -10.14
CA SER A 241 -23.02 17.99 -11.57
C SER A 241 -23.37 19.42 -11.93
#